data_AF-A0AAW9SEM2-F1
#
_entry.id   AF-A0AAW9SEM2-F1
#
_cell.length_a   1.000
_cell.length_b   1.000
_cell.length_c   1.000
_cell.angle_alpha   90.00
_cell.angle_beta   90.00
_cell.angle_gamma   90.00
#
_symmetry.space_group_name_H-M   'P 1'
#
loop_
_entity.id
_entity.type
_entity.pdbx_description
1 polymer ?
#
loop_
_entity_poly.entity_id
_entity_poly.type
_entity_poly.pdbx_seq_one_letter_code
_entity_poly.pdbx_strand_id
1 'polypeptide(L)'
;MIRALALTASLGICPCHAQEEAREPLPDFATCMDMEAARYERALKRLREMPDAPEFEIGDERGTGYCGSVGIVLCDRLEVPEQVQDCQLALAAEQLALAAKVRDTLPDPEAVQTGGAFEQALYPQVYALAEGISAGPDCDGAEAAFQAWCTAWEANNRLSTAVLARQLARFMGLAEPATEAGWADSPPPVRPRARADES
;
A
#
# COMPACT_ATOMS: atom_id res chain seq x y z
N MET A 1 43.98 -25.20 59.78
CA MET A 1 42.68 -24.53 59.98
C MET A 1 42.75 -23.15 59.34
N ILE A 2 42.22 -22.99 58.13
CA ILE A 2 42.10 -21.69 57.44
C ILE A 2 40.62 -21.53 57.08
N ARG A 3 39.97 -20.52 57.65
CA ARG A 3 38.56 -20.18 57.42
C ARG A 3 38.40 -19.56 56.03
N ALA A 4 37.52 -20.16 55.22
CA ALA A 4 37.04 -19.57 53.98
C ALA A 4 35.97 -18.50 54.29
N LEU A 5 36.19 -17.27 53.81
CA LEU A 5 35.15 -16.24 53.70
C LEU A 5 34.55 -16.35 52.29
N ALA A 6 33.29 -16.74 52.21
CA ALA A 6 32.49 -16.67 50.99
C ALA A 6 31.91 -15.25 50.87
N LEU A 7 32.35 -14.49 49.86
CA LEU A 7 31.62 -13.32 49.38
C LEU A 7 30.55 -13.80 48.40
N THR A 8 29.29 -13.78 48.83
CA THR A 8 28.13 -13.90 47.95
C THR A 8 27.92 -12.56 47.25
N ALA A 9 28.31 -12.47 45.99
CA ALA A 9 27.95 -11.37 45.10
C ALA A 9 26.50 -11.58 44.61
N SER A 10 25.57 -10.85 45.21
CA SER A 10 24.17 -10.80 44.79
C SER A 10 24.06 -9.99 43.48
N LEU A 11 24.09 -10.67 42.34
CA LEU A 11 23.69 -10.11 41.04
C LEU A 11 22.17 -9.87 41.08
N GLY A 12 21.80 -8.61 41.28
CA GLY A 12 20.42 -8.14 41.12
C GLY A 12 19.97 -8.33 39.68
N ILE A 13 19.14 -9.33 39.46
CA ILE A 13 18.40 -9.51 38.21
C ILE A 13 17.38 -8.37 38.16
N CYS A 14 17.72 -7.31 37.42
CA CYS A 14 16.74 -6.29 37.03
C CYS A 14 15.85 -6.96 35.97
N PRO A 15 14.56 -7.21 36.25
CA PRO A 15 13.69 -7.78 35.25
C PRO A 15 13.27 -6.63 34.33
N CYS A 16 14.12 -6.34 33.33
CA CYS A 16 13.67 -5.65 32.12
C CYS A 16 12.61 -6.54 31.48
N HIS A 17 11.35 -6.37 31.92
CA HIS A 17 10.21 -6.87 31.20
C HIS A 17 10.23 -6.12 29.88
N ALA A 18 10.69 -6.79 28.82
CA ALA A 18 10.37 -6.37 27.47
C ALA A 18 8.85 -6.43 27.40
N GLN A 19 8.19 -5.27 27.53
CA GLN A 19 6.81 -5.16 27.10
C GLN A 19 6.83 -5.44 25.61
N GLU A 20 6.43 -6.66 25.25
CA GLU A 20 6.00 -6.97 23.91
C GLU A 20 4.73 -6.14 23.70
N GLU A 21 4.90 -4.87 23.31
CA GLU A 21 3.81 -4.10 22.75
C GLU A 21 3.25 -4.96 21.63
N ALA A 22 2.02 -5.46 21.83
CA ALA A 22 1.33 -6.24 20.83
C ALA A 22 1.27 -5.38 19.57
N ARG A 23 2.20 -5.63 18.63
CA ARG A 23 2.27 -4.91 17.37
C ARG A 23 0.91 -5.11 16.72
N GLU A 24 0.23 -3.99 16.45
CA GLU A 24 -1.04 -4.02 15.76
C GLU A 24 -0.85 -4.86 14.48
N PRO A 25 -1.72 -5.86 14.23
CA PRO A 25 -1.54 -6.75 13.10
C PRO A 25 -1.54 -5.93 11.81
N LEU A 26 -0.61 -6.25 10.90
CA LEU A 26 -0.60 -5.63 9.58
C LEU A 26 -1.89 -6.02 8.84
N PRO A 27 -2.57 -5.08 8.17
CA PRO A 27 -3.74 -5.41 7.36
C PRO A 27 -3.32 -6.30 6.19
N ASP A 28 -4.25 -7.14 5.72
CA ASP A 28 -4.09 -7.78 4.42
C ASP A 28 -4.10 -6.74 3.28
N PHE A 29 -3.73 -7.18 2.09
CA PHE A 29 -3.60 -6.32 0.92
C PHE A 29 -4.92 -5.61 0.56
N ALA A 30 -6.03 -6.34 0.50
CA ALA A 30 -7.34 -5.79 0.15
C ALA A 30 -7.79 -4.71 1.17
N THR A 31 -7.73 -5.03 2.46
CA THR A 31 -8.07 -4.10 3.55
C THR A 31 -7.18 -2.85 3.49
N CYS A 32 -5.88 -3.01 3.21
CA CYS A 32 -4.97 -1.88 3.05
C CYS A 32 -5.39 -0.99 1.86
N MET A 33 -5.73 -1.60 0.71
CA MET A 33 -6.17 -0.86 -0.48
C MET A 33 -7.48 -0.10 -0.23
N ASP A 34 -8.44 -0.68 0.49
CA ASP A 34 -9.68 0.01 0.88
C ASP A 34 -9.40 1.24 1.76
N MET A 35 -8.48 1.10 2.71
CA MET A 35 -8.06 2.19 3.59
C MET A 35 -7.38 3.32 2.81
N GLU A 36 -6.52 2.99 1.85
CA GLU A 36 -5.81 3.96 1.02
C GLU A 36 -6.73 4.64 0.00
N ALA A 37 -7.65 3.91 -0.63
CA ALA A 37 -8.70 4.48 -1.47
C ALA A 37 -9.54 5.51 -0.70
N ALA A 38 -9.94 5.17 0.52
CA ALA A 38 -10.69 6.10 1.37
C ALA A 38 -9.85 7.26 1.91
N ARG A 39 -8.54 7.07 2.13
CA ARG A 39 -7.62 8.16 2.48
C ARG A 39 -7.59 9.20 1.38
N TYR A 40 -7.45 8.76 0.13
CA TYR A 40 -7.48 9.64 -1.03
C TYR A 40 -8.81 10.40 -1.14
N GLU A 41 -9.96 9.72 -1.07
CA GLU A 41 -11.27 10.39 -1.17
C GLU A 41 -11.49 11.41 -0.04
N ARG A 42 -11.06 11.11 1.18
CA ARG A 42 -11.11 12.08 2.30
C ARG A 42 -10.22 13.29 2.04
N ALA A 43 -9.03 13.09 1.47
CA ALA A 43 -8.12 14.18 1.16
C ALA A 43 -8.66 15.06 0.03
N LEU A 44 -9.19 14.47 -1.04
CA LEU A 44 -9.81 15.19 -2.14
C LEU A 44 -11.06 15.97 -1.71
N LYS A 45 -11.89 15.38 -0.84
CA LYS A 45 -13.04 16.06 -0.24
C LYS A 45 -12.60 17.30 0.54
N ARG A 46 -11.59 17.17 1.41
CA ARG A 46 -11.05 18.30 2.19
C ARG A 46 -10.52 19.40 1.29
N LEU A 47 -9.80 19.07 0.22
CA LEU A 47 -9.31 20.06 -0.74
C LEU A 47 -10.47 20.88 -1.35
N ARG A 48 -11.56 20.20 -1.75
CA ARG A 48 -12.74 20.84 -2.34
C ARG A 48 -13.51 21.71 -1.35
N GLU A 49 -13.56 21.31 -0.07
CA GLU A 49 -14.29 22.04 0.98
C GLU A 49 -13.45 23.16 1.63
N MET A 50 -12.12 23.06 1.60
CA MET A 50 -11.18 23.99 2.22
C MET A 50 -9.94 24.15 1.32
N PRO A 51 -10.00 24.98 0.27
CA PRO A 51 -8.91 25.12 -0.70
C PRO A 51 -7.63 25.75 -0.13
N ASP A 52 -7.73 26.47 1.00
CA ASP A 52 -6.58 27.05 1.72
C ASP A 52 -5.92 26.06 2.72
N ALA A 53 -6.37 24.80 2.76
CA ALA A 53 -5.80 23.73 3.57
C ALA A 53 -4.44 23.24 2.99
N PRO A 54 -3.60 22.50 3.75
CA PRO A 54 -2.26 22.09 3.31
C PRO A 54 -2.24 21.38 1.95
N GLU A 55 -1.05 21.41 1.31
CA GLU A 55 -0.77 20.81 0.00
C GLU A 55 -1.42 19.43 -0.18
N PHE A 56 -2.25 19.32 -1.23
CA PHE A 56 -2.80 18.06 -1.70
C PHE A 56 -1.95 17.55 -2.86
N GLU A 57 -1.42 16.34 -2.71
CA GLU A 57 -0.72 15.65 -3.78
C GLU A 57 -1.77 15.05 -4.74
N ILE A 58 -1.81 15.53 -5.99
CA ILE A 58 -2.82 15.13 -6.99
C ILE A 58 -2.73 13.62 -7.27
N GLY A 59 -1.53 13.06 -7.17
CA GLY A 59 -1.24 11.64 -7.24
C GLY A 59 -0.27 11.22 -6.14
N ASP A 60 -0.68 10.30 -5.27
CA ASP A 60 0.19 9.68 -4.26
C ASP A 60 0.09 8.16 -4.40
N GLU A 61 1.05 7.55 -5.10
CA GLU A 61 1.14 6.10 -5.22
C GLU A 61 1.79 5.40 -4.01
N ARG A 62 2.35 6.15 -3.05
CA ARG A 62 3.11 5.55 -1.93
C ARG A 62 2.23 4.64 -1.07
N GLY A 63 0.95 4.98 -0.92
CA GLY A 63 -0.03 4.15 -0.20
C GLY A 63 -0.22 2.79 -0.88
N THR A 64 -0.42 2.78 -2.20
CA THR A 64 -0.54 1.54 -2.98
C THR A 64 0.75 0.73 -2.96
N GLY A 65 1.90 1.38 -3.18
CA GLY A 65 3.23 0.78 -3.04
C GLY A 65 3.44 0.11 -1.68
N TYR A 66 3.03 0.78 -0.61
CA TYR A 66 3.06 0.26 0.75
C TYR A 66 2.15 -0.96 0.93
N CYS A 67 0.92 -0.93 0.44
CA CYS A 67 -0.01 -2.05 0.57
C CYS A 67 0.51 -3.34 -0.09
N GLY A 68 1.10 -3.24 -1.28
CA GLY A 68 1.74 -4.40 -1.90
C GLY A 68 2.97 -4.90 -1.13
N SER A 69 3.78 -3.97 -0.59
CA SER A 69 4.94 -4.31 0.24
C SER A 69 4.54 -5.01 1.54
N VAL A 70 3.45 -4.57 2.18
CA VAL A 70 2.86 -5.23 3.36
C VAL A 70 2.40 -6.65 3.01
N GLY A 71 1.75 -6.84 1.86
CA GLY A 71 1.36 -8.17 1.38
C GLY A 71 2.56 -9.11 1.24
N ILE A 72 3.67 -8.63 0.64
CA ILE A 72 4.91 -9.41 0.53
C ILE A 72 5.45 -9.78 1.91
N VAL A 73 5.53 -8.80 2.83
CA VAL A 73 5.99 -9.04 4.21
C VAL A 73 5.11 -10.05 4.94
N LEU A 74 3.81 -10.08 4.69
CA LEU A 74 2.91 -11.08 5.24
C LEU A 74 3.21 -12.48 4.69
N CYS A 75 3.50 -12.60 3.39
CA CYS A 75 3.94 -13.86 2.79
C CYS A 75 5.28 -14.34 3.37
N ASP A 76 6.24 -13.43 3.56
CA ASP A 76 7.59 -13.74 4.08
C ASP A 76 7.59 -14.22 5.54
N ARG A 77 6.46 -14.08 6.25
CA ARG A 77 6.28 -14.62 7.61
C ARG A 77 5.91 -16.11 7.63
N LEU A 78 5.64 -16.72 6.47
CA LEU A 78 5.41 -18.15 6.37
C LEU A 78 6.73 -18.91 6.54
N GLU A 79 6.68 -20.06 7.21
CA GLU A 79 7.89 -20.82 7.55
C GLU A 79 8.39 -21.69 6.39
N VAL A 80 7.50 -22.08 5.47
CA VAL A 80 7.78 -23.02 4.39
C VAL A 80 8.08 -22.25 3.10
N PRO A 81 9.28 -22.40 2.49
CA PRO A 81 9.66 -21.62 1.31
C PRO A 81 8.71 -21.73 0.12
N GLU A 82 8.14 -22.91 -0.12
CA GLU A 82 7.15 -23.13 -1.18
C GLU A 82 5.86 -22.35 -0.90
N GLN A 83 5.43 -22.25 0.36
CA GLN A 83 4.24 -21.48 0.74
C GLN A 83 4.47 -19.97 0.62
N VAL A 84 5.69 -19.49 0.90
CA VAL A 84 6.08 -18.08 0.66
C VAL A 84 5.93 -17.75 -0.83
N GLN A 85 6.46 -18.60 -1.70
CA GLN A 85 6.38 -18.43 -3.16
C GLN A 85 4.93 -18.44 -3.65
N ASP A 86 4.14 -19.45 -3.24
CA ASP A 86 2.73 -19.56 -3.62
C ASP A 86 1.92 -18.34 -3.15
N CYS A 87 2.20 -17.83 -1.93
CA CYS A 87 1.58 -16.62 -1.39
C CYS A 87 1.92 -15.38 -2.22
N GLN A 88 3.19 -15.16 -2.57
CA GLN A 88 3.63 -14.01 -3.36
C GLN A 88 3.04 -14.04 -4.79
N LEU A 89 2.95 -15.22 -5.40
CA LEU A 89 2.31 -15.38 -6.72
C LEU A 89 0.79 -15.13 -6.66
N ALA A 90 0.12 -15.59 -5.60
CA ALA A 90 -1.30 -15.30 -5.38
C ALA A 90 -1.54 -13.79 -5.17
N LEU A 91 -0.69 -13.13 -4.38
CA LEU A 91 -0.71 -11.68 -4.19
C LEU A 91 -0.52 -10.93 -5.51
N ALA A 92 0.42 -11.37 -6.35
CA ALA A 92 0.64 -10.78 -7.66
C ALA A 92 -0.61 -10.88 -8.54
N ALA A 93 -1.28 -12.03 -8.55
CA ALA A 93 -2.54 -12.23 -9.28
C ALA A 93 -3.65 -11.30 -8.76
N GLU A 94 -3.76 -11.14 -7.45
CA GLU A 94 -4.72 -10.22 -6.81
C GLU A 94 -4.45 -8.76 -7.21
N GLN A 95 -3.19 -8.32 -7.16
CA GLN A 95 -2.77 -6.98 -7.56
C GLN A 95 -3.03 -6.70 -9.03
N LEU A 96 -2.75 -7.65 -9.92
CA LEU A 96 -3.04 -7.53 -11.35
C LEU A 96 -4.54 -7.49 -11.64
N ALA A 97 -5.33 -8.30 -10.93
CA ALA A 97 -6.79 -8.27 -11.04
C ALA A 97 -7.36 -6.93 -10.57
N LEU A 98 -6.85 -6.38 -9.47
CA LEU A 98 -7.24 -5.05 -9.01
C LEU A 98 -6.80 -3.96 -9.99
N ALA A 99 -5.60 -4.05 -10.55
CA ALA A 99 -5.10 -3.10 -11.54
C ALA A 99 -6.01 -3.09 -12.78
N ALA A 100 -6.45 -4.25 -13.25
CA ALA A 100 -7.43 -4.36 -14.34
C ALA A 100 -8.75 -3.69 -13.99
N LYS A 101 -9.32 -3.99 -12.81
CA LYS A 101 -10.55 -3.32 -12.34
C LYS A 101 -10.41 -1.80 -12.30
N VAL A 102 -9.27 -1.28 -11.84
CA VAL A 102 -9.03 0.17 -11.79
C VAL A 102 -8.95 0.75 -13.20
N ARG A 103 -8.23 0.10 -14.13
CA ARG A 103 -8.13 0.55 -15.52
C ARG A 103 -9.47 0.58 -16.24
N ASP A 104 -10.34 -0.40 -15.99
CA ASP A 104 -11.68 -0.45 -16.57
C ASP A 104 -12.56 0.75 -16.16
N THR A 105 -12.17 1.51 -15.13
CA THR A 105 -12.87 2.72 -14.67
C THR A 105 -12.31 4.01 -15.28
N LEU A 106 -11.22 3.93 -16.05
CA LEU A 106 -10.56 5.10 -16.62
C LEU A 106 -11.28 5.58 -17.89
N PRO A 107 -11.56 6.90 -18.02
CA PRO A 107 -12.01 7.44 -19.29
C PRO A 107 -10.93 7.33 -20.37
N ASP A 108 -11.34 7.19 -21.62
CA ASP A 108 -10.41 7.25 -22.76
C ASP A 108 -9.73 8.63 -22.80
N PRO A 109 -8.39 8.71 -22.91
CA PRO A 109 -7.67 9.99 -22.98
C PRO A 109 -8.14 10.89 -24.12
N GLU A 110 -8.62 10.36 -25.25
CA GLU A 110 -9.14 11.18 -26.36
C GLU A 110 -10.48 11.85 -26.01
N ALA A 111 -11.23 11.29 -25.05
CA ALA A 111 -12.51 11.84 -24.59
C ALA A 111 -12.35 12.90 -23.48
N VAL A 112 -11.15 13.08 -22.94
CA VAL A 112 -10.89 14.02 -21.84
C VAL A 112 -10.72 15.45 -22.35
N GLN A 113 -11.71 16.30 -22.09
CA GLN A 113 -11.69 17.74 -22.44
C GLN A 113 -11.74 18.67 -21.22
N THR A 114 -11.78 18.11 -20.01
CA THR A 114 -11.86 18.81 -18.74
C THR A 114 -10.49 18.83 -18.05
N GLY A 115 -10.25 19.83 -17.20
CA GLY A 115 -8.99 20.01 -16.46
C GLY A 115 -8.19 21.22 -16.95
N GLY A 116 -7.12 21.57 -16.25
CA GLY A 116 -6.17 22.58 -16.71
C GLY A 116 -5.23 22.04 -17.79
N ALA A 117 -4.41 22.92 -18.36
CA ALA A 117 -3.47 22.55 -19.42
C ALA A 117 -2.44 21.50 -18.97
N PHE A 118 -2.08 21.50 -17.68
CA PHE A 118 -1.16 20.52 -17.10
C PHE A 118 -1.79 19.14 -17.03
N GLU A 119 -3.01 19.04 -16.49
CA GLU A 119 -3.71 17.77 -16.30
C GLU A 119 -4.05 17.12 -17.64
N GLN A 120 -4.49 17.91 -18.62
CA GLN A 120 -4.76 17.44 -19.98
C GLN A 120 -3.50 16.91 -20.70
N ALA A 121 -2.33 17.51 -20.43
CA ALA A 121 -1.07 17.01 -20.98
C ALA A 121 -0.55 15.77 -20.23
N LEU A 122 -0.81 15.67 -18.92
CA LEU A 122 -0.33 14.59 -18.07
C LEU A 122 -1.18 13.31 -18.21
N TYR A 123 -2.50 13.44 -18.30
CA TYR A 123 -3.41 12.29 -18.27
C TYR A 123 -3.12 11.23 -19.33
N PRO A 124 -2.91 11.56 -20.62
CA PRO A 124 -2.57 10.55 -21.63
C PRO A 124 -1.27 9.80 -21.33
N GLN A 125 -0.29 10.44 -20.71
CA GLN A 125 0.99 9.83 -20.35
C GLN A 125 0.82 8.82 -19.22
N VAL A 126 0.11 9.20 -18.17
CA VAL A 126 -0.15 8.30 -17.03
C VAL A 126 -1.09 7.16 -17.42
N TYR A 127 -2.09 7.43 -18.27
CA TYR A 127 -2.94 6.40 -18.86
C TYR A 127 -2.11 5.38 -19.66
N ALA A 128 -1.22 5.84 -20.54
CA ALA A 128 -0.35 4.95 -21.30
C ALA A 128 0.60 4.14 -20.41
N LEU A 129 1.07 4.69 -19.29
CA LEU A 129 1.85 3.94 -18.31
C LEU A 129 0.99 2.86 -17.61
N ALA A 130 -0.27 3.16 -17.30
CA ALA A 130 -1.19 2.21 -16.67
C ALA A 130 -1.52 1.03 -17.59
N GLU A 131 -1.69 1.29 -18.89
CA GLU A 131 -1.88 0.26 -19.93
C GLU A 131 -0.58 -0.44 -20.34
N GLY A 132 0.56 0.18 -20.02
CA GLY A 132 1.89 -0.27 -20.42
C GLY A 132 2.28 -1.62 -19.81
N ILE A 133 3.18 -2.30 -20.52
CA ILE A 133 3.86 -3.51 -20.03
C ILE A 133 5.22 -3.09 -19.47
N SER A 134 5.69 -3.79 -18.43
CA SER A 134 7.04 -3.58 -17.88
C SER A 134 8.12 -3.61 -18.96
N ALA A 135 9.18 -2.82 -18.76
CA ALA A 135 10.29 -2.62 -19.70
C ALA A 135 11.20 -3.86 -19.87
N GLY A 136 10.91 -4.96 -19.19
CA GLY A 136 11.62 -6.23 -19.33
C GLY A 136 11.47 -7.10 -18.08
N PRO A 137 11.99 -8.34 -18.13
CA PRO A 137 12.01 -9.20 -16.97
C PRO A 137 13.18 -8.80 -16.06
N ASP A 138 12.92 -7.87 -15.14
CA ASP A 138 13.92 -7.35 -14.20
C ASP A 138 14.58 -8.45 -13.32
N CYS A 139 14.03 -9.67 -13.34
CA CYS A 139 14.48 -10.80 -12.53
C CYS A 139 14.76 -12.09 -13.32
N ASP A 140 14.99 -11.99 -14.62
CA ASP A 140 15.41 -13.14 -15.44
C ASP A 140 16.69 -13.79 -14.90
N GLY A 141 16.67 -15.12 -14.80
CA GLY A 141 17.79 -15.91 -14.30
C GLY A 141 17.94 -15.95 -12.77
N ALA A 142 17.05 -15.29 -12.02
CA ALA A 142 17.04 -15.38 -10.56
C ALA A 142 16.51 -16.73 -10.04
N GLU A 143 16.77 -17.02 -8.77
CA GLU A 143 16.19 -18.19 -8.08
C GLU A 143 14.67 -18.04 -7.90
N ALA A 144 13.95 -19.17 -7.81
CA ALA A 144 12.48 -19.19 -7.80
C ALA A 144 11.85 -18.29 -6.72
N ALA A 145 12.42 -18.27 -5.52
CA ALA A 145 11.96 -17.39 -4.44
C ALA A 145 12.06 -15.90 -4.79
N PHE A 146 13.16 -15.49 -5.43
CA PHE A 146 13.33 -14.10 -5.87
C PHE A 146 12.45 -13.78 -7.08
N GLN A 147 12.23 -14.73 -7.98
CA GLN A 147 11.30 -14.55 -9.10
C GLN A 147 9.86 -14.31 -8.61
N ALA A 148 9.38 -15.07 -7.61
CA ALA A 148 8.07 -14.88 -7.01
C ALA A 148 7.93 -13.48 -6.38
N TRP A 149 8.96 -13.05 -5.63
CA TRP A 149 9.02 -11.71 -5.04
C TRP A 149 8.95 -10.62 -6.11
N CYS A 150 9.74 -10.75 -7.18
CA CYS A 150 9.73 -9.80 -8.28
C CYS A 150 8.38 -9.75 -8.99
N THR A 151 7.73 -10.90 -9.17
CA THR A 151 6.40 -10.96 -9.81
C THR A 151 5.38 -10.19 -8.99
N ALA A 152 5.39 -10.31 -7.66
CA ALA A 152 4.54 -9.51 -6.78
C ALA A 152 4.93 -8.02 -6.81
N TRP A 153 6.21 -7.69 -6.79
CA TRP A 153 6.66 -6.30 -6.84
C TRP A 153 6.24 -5.60 -8.15
N GLU A 154 6.38 -6.29 -9.28
CA GLU A 154 6.00 -5.76 -10.59
C GLU A 154 4.47 -5.61 -10.72
N ALA A 155 3.71 -6.59 -10.23
CA ALA A 155 2.25 -6.51 -10.16
C ALA A 155 1.80 -5.29 -9.34
N ASN A 156 2.46 -5.02 -8.21
CA ASN A 156 2.20 -3.84 -7.40
C ASN A 156 2.53 -2.53 -8.13
N ASN A 157 3.64 -2.46 -8.87
CA ASN A 157 3.99 -1.26 -9.66
C ASN A 157 2.95 -0.98 -10.76
N ARG A 158 2.45 -2.03 -11.42
CA ARG A 158 1.37 -1.91 -12.41
C ARG A 158 0.08 -1.39 -11.76
N LEU A 159 -0.26 -1.89 -10.58
CA LEU A 159 -1.39 -1.37 -9.80
C LEU A 159 -1.19 0.09 -9.38
N SER A 160 -0.02 0.46 -8.85
CA SER A 160 0.31 1.84 -8.47
C SER A 160 0.12 2.81 -9.63
N THR A 161 0.53 2.41 -10.84
CA THR A 161 0.36 3.23 -12.05
C THR A 161 -1.10 3.37 -12.46
N ALA A 162 -1.88 2.29 -12.39
CA ALA A 162 -3.32 2.34 -12.63
C ALA A 162 -4.05 3.23 -11.62
N VAL A 163 -3.69 3.13 -10.33
CA VAL A 163 -4.24 3.98 -9.27
C VAL A 163 -3.86 5.44 -9.48
N LEU A 164 -2.62 5.74 -9.88
CA LEU A 164 -2.19 7.10 -10.21
C LEU A 164 -3.01 7.71 -11.35
N ALA A 165 -3.23 6.95 -12.45
CA ALA A 165 -4.09 7.37 -13.55
C ALA A 165 -5.52 7.67 -13.06
N ARG A 166 -6.06 6.80 -12.20
CA ARG A 166 -7.39 6.96 -11.63
C ARG A 166 -7.47 8.17 -10.70
N GLN A 167 -6.47 8.41 -9.86
CA GLN A 167 -6.42 9.57 -8.97
C GLN A 167 -6.44 10.86 -9.80
N LEU A 168 -5.67 10.94 -10.88
CA LEU A 168 -5.71 12.09 -11.78
C LEU A 168 -7.08 12.26 -12.46
N ALA A 169 -7.68 11.18 -12.98
CA ALA A 169 -9.04 11.23 -13.51
C ALA A 169 -10.09 11.67 -12.46
N ARG A 170 -9.96 11.17 -11.23
CA ARG A 170 -10.85 11.49 -10.11
C ARG A 170 -10.71 12.95 -9.67
N PHE A 171 -9.49 13.48 -9.66
CA PHE A 171 -9.19 14.88 -9.39
C PHE A 171 -9.91 15.80 -10.40
N MET A 172 -9.82 15.47 -11.69
CA MET A 172 -10.51 16.18 -12.78
C MET A 172 -12.04 15.99 -12.79
N GLY A 173 -12.59 15.13 -11.92
CA GLY A 173 -14.03 14.85 -11.85
C GLY A 173 -14.53 13.91 -12.95
N LEU A 174 -13.65 13.10 -13.54
CA LEU A 174 -13.96 12.19 -14.64
C LEU A 174 -14.13 10.73 -14.20
N ALA A 175 -13.67 10.39 -12.99
CA ALA A 175 -13.83 9.08 -12.41
C ALA A 175 -14.72 9.13 -11.15
N GLU A 176 -15.49 8.07 -10.94
CA GLU A 176 -16.33 7.90 -9.76
C GLU A 176 -15.47 7.60 -8.50
N PRO A 177 -15.99 7.83 -7.28
CA PRO A 177 -15.39 7.33 -6.04
C PRO A 177 -15.04 5.84 -6.12
N ALA A 178 -13.97 5.41 -5.44
CA ALA A 178 -13.45 4.03 -5.54
C ALA A 178 -14.50 2.95 -5.22
N THR A 179 -15.34 3.23 -4.23
CA THR A 179 -16.44 2.36 -3.80
C THR A 179 -17.59 2.31 -4.79
N GLU A 180 -17.88 3.44 -5.45
CA GLU A 180 -18.94 3.52 -6.47
C GLU A 180 -18.47 2.88 -7.78
N ALA A 181 -17.19 3.01 -8.10
CA ALA A 181 -16.53 2.36 -9.22
C ALA A 181 -16.33 0.84 -9.01
N GLY A 182 -16.59 0.33 -7.80
CA GLY A 182 -16.63 -1.11 -7.51
C GLY A 182 -15.28 -1.81 -7.38
N TRP A 183 -14.18 -1.07 -7.21
CA TRP A 183 -12.84 -1.66 -7.04
C TRP A 183 -12.32 -1.61 -5.60
N ALA A 184 -12.96 -0.86 -4.71
CA ALA A 184 -12.66 -0.86 -3.28
C ALA A 184 -13.95 -0.98 -2.46
N ASP A 185 -13.85 -1.58 -1.27
CA ASP A 185 -14.92 -1.60 -0.29
C ASP A 185 -14.84 -0.39 0.66
N SER A 186 -15.92 -0.14 1.41
CA SER A 186 -15.88 0.86 2.47
C SER A 186 -14.94 0.38 3.58
N PRO A 187 -13.90 1.15 3.95
CA PRO A 187 -12.94 0.69 4.95
C PRO A 187 -13.61 0.59 6.32
N PRO A 188 -13.04 -0.21 7.23
CA PRO A 188 -13.46 -0.20 8.63
C PRO A 188 -13.34 1.22 9.21
N PRO A 189 -14.24 1.61 10.13
CA PRO A 189 -14.21 2.94 10.73
C PRO A 189 -12.89 3.17 11.48
N VAL A 190 -12.23 4.30 11.22
CA VAL A 190 -11.01 4.70 11.92
C VAL A 190 -11.37 4.98 13.38
N ARG A 191 -10.92 4.11 14.30
CA ARG A 191 -11.08 4.35 15.73
C ARG A 191 -10.07 5.42 16.17
N PRO A 192 -10.50 6.47 16.89
CA PRO A 192 -9.56 7.40 17.50
C PRO A 192 -8.62 6.64 18.43
N ARG A 193 -7.31 6.89 18.33
CA ARG A 193 -6.38 6.42 19.37
C ARG A 193 -6.77 7.08 20.69
N ALA A 194 -6.91 6.28 21.74
CA ALA A 194 -7.02 6.82 23.09
C ALA A 194 -5.80 7.71 23.33
N ARG A 195 -6.02 8.95 23.80
CA ARG A 195 -4.90 9.78 24.24
C ARG A 195 -4.20 9.05 25.38
N ALA A 196 -2.87 9.14 25.42
CA ALA A 196 -2.14 8.71 26.61
C ALA A 196 -2.70 9.49 27.81
N ASP A 197 -3.01 8.78 28.90
CA ASP A 197 -3.40 9.43 30.14
C ASP A 197 -2.25 10.35 30.57
N GLU A 198 -2.51 11.67 30.58
CA GLU A 198 -1.59 12.63 31.18
C GLU A 198 -1.52 12.30 32.67
N SER A 199 -0.43 11.65 33.08
CA SER A 199 -0.10 11.34 34.48
C SER A 199 1.11 12.13 34.94
#